data_AF-A0A2V7VRR8-F1
#
_entry.id   AF-A0A2V7VRR8-F1
#
_cell.length_a   1.000
_cell.length_b   1.000
_cell.length_c   1.000
_cell.angle_alpha   90.00
_cell.angle_beta   90.00
_cell.angle_gamma   90.00
#
_symmetry.space_group_name_H-M   'P 1'
#
loop_
_entity.id
_entity.type
_entity.pdbx_description
1 polymer ?
#
loop_
_entity_poly.entity_id
_entity_poly.type
_entity_poly.pdbx_seq_one_letter_code
_entity_poly.pdbx_strand_id
1 'polypeptide(L)'
;RFPAPGVRPEVVVRALETGRPVLVTAGTPAAEELPEGVVVPVDPDAAEEAELEALVAHLLDHSDLRARIGAAAREHLEAARHPEAAAERLLGFLGTVAAGKEEALGAIAADRTDERTLLGYAMEEVRWGARDLGLVGLRLGVEPLLTDLFGRPRTS
;
A
#
# COMPACT_ATOMS: atom_id res chain seq x y z
N ARG A 1 -14.63 -15.27 -7.75
CA ARG A 1 -13.23 -14.94 -7.42
C ARG A 1 -13.27 -13.61 -6.68
N PHE A 2 -12.84 -13.57 -5.42
CA PHE A 2 -12.81 -12.32 -4.65
C PHE A 2 -11.76 -11.36 -5.24
N PRO A 3 -12.03 -10.05 -5.31
CA PRO A 3 -11.03 -9.08 -5.75
C PRO A 3 -9.87 -9.05 -4.75
N ALA A 4 -8.66 -8.89 -5.26
CA ALA A 4 -7.49 -8.67 -4.41
C ALA A 4 -7.61 -7.31 -3.70
N PRO A 5 -7.02 -7.16 -2.51
CA PRO A 5 -6.88 -5.85 -1.86
C PRO A 5 -6.30 -4.82 -2.83
N GLY A 6 -6.87 -3.60 -2.83
CA GLY A 6 -6.54 -2.52 -3.75
C GLY A 6 -7.23 -2.61 -5.12
N VAL A 7 -8.00 -3.67 -5.41
CA VAL A 7 -8.82 -3.76 -6.62
C VAL A 7 -10.27 -3.44 -6.26
N ARG A 8 -10.72 -2.26 -6.67
CA ARG A 8 -12.14 -1.90 -6.58
C ARG A 8 -12.95 -2.85 -7.47
N PRO A 9 -13.94 -3.59 -6.94
CA PRO A 9 -14.76 -4.47 -7.76
C PRO A 9 -15.55 -3.62 -8.77
N GLU A 10 -15.33 -3.83 -10.06
CA GLU A 10 -15.98 -3.05 -11.13
C GLU A 10 -17.50 -3.09 -11.02
N VAL A 11 -18.06 -4.22 -10.57
CA VAL A 11 -19.50 -4.39 -10.31
C VAL A 11 -20.02 -3.43 -9.24
N VAL A 12 -19.23 -3.17 -8.19
CA VAL A 12 -19.61 -2.23 -7.11
C VAL A 12 -19.57 -0.80 -7.64
N VAL A 13 -18.53 -0.44 -8.40
CA VAL A 13 -18.42 0.91 -9.00
C VAL A 13 -19.62 1.19 -9.92
N ARG A 14 -19.95 0.26 -10.82
CA ARG A 14 -21.14 0.39 -11.69
C ARG A 14 -22.44 0.47 -10.92
N ALA A 15 -22.55 -0.25 -9.80
CA ALA A 15 -23.73 -0.17 -8.94
C ALA A 15 -23.84 1.21 -8.28
N LEU A 16 -22.73 1.78 -7.78
CA LEU A 16 -22.70 3.12 -7.19
C LEU A 16 -23.07 4.22 -8.20
N GLU A 17 -22.71 4.05 -9.48
CA GLU A 17 -23.08 4.99 -10.55
C GLU A 17 -24.60 5.12 -10.73
N THR A 18 -25.39 4.14 -10.29
CA THR A 18 -26.85 4.23 -10.29
C THR A 18 -27.40 5.27 -9.30
N GLY A 19 -26.56 5.75 -8.37
CA GLY A 19 -26.95 6.68 -7.32
C GLY A 19 -27.92 6.08 -6.30
N ARG A 20 -27.95 4.74 -6.18
CA ARG A 20 -28.74 4.01 -5.19
C ARG A 20 -27.81 3.42 -4.12
N PRO A 21 -28.32 3.18 -2.90
CA PRO A 21 -27.56 2.43 -1.90
C PRO A 21 -27.11 1.07 -2.44
N VAL A 22 -25.85 0.73 -2.19
CA VAL A 22 -25.25 -0.56 -2.55
C VAL A 22 -24.88 -1.27 -1.25
N LEU A 23 -25.49 -2.43 -1.02
CA LEU A 23 -25.18 -3.30 0.09
C LEU A 23 -24.04 -4.23 -0.32
N VAL A 24 -23.05 -4.38 0.55
CA VAL A 24 -21.88 -5.22 0.31
C VAL A 24 -21.62 -6.06 1.54
N THR A 25 -21.03 -7.24 1.36
CA THR A 25 -20.60 -8.05 2.50
C THR A 25 -19.45 -7.35 3.24
N ALA A 26 -19.53 -7.32 4.57
CA ALA A 26 -18.48 -6.81 5.44
C ALA A 26 -17.18 -7.64 5.29
N GLY A 27 -16.03 -7.02 5.56
CA GLY A 27 -14.72 -7.65 5.36
C GLY A 27 -14.32 -7.86 3.89
N THR A 28 -15.09 -7.32 2.94
CA THR A 28 -14.67 -7.25 1.54
C THR A 28 -13.89 -5.96 1.26
N PRO A 29 -13.03 -5.90 0.23
CA PRO A 29 -12.33 -4.67 -0.13
C PRO A 29 -13.25 -3.47 -0.34
N ALA A 30 -14.47 -3.69 -0.84
CA ALA A 30 -15.46 -2.61 -0.99
C ALA A 30 -15.92 -2.05 0.36
N ALA A 31 -16.09 -2.90 1.38
CA ALA A 31 -16.47 -2.47 2.72
C ALA A 31 -15.31 -1.80 3.47
N GLU A 32 -14.07 -2.21 3.21
CA GLU A 32 -12.89 -1.72 3.94
C GLU A 32 -12.24 -0.49 3.32
N GLU A 33 -12.24 -0.36 1.99
CA GLU A 33 -11.50 0.69 1.27
C GLU A 33 -12.38 1.88 0.87
N LEU A 34 -13.70 1.71 0.76
CA LEU A 34 -14.60 2.81 0.46
C LEU A 34 -14.90 3.63 1.72
N PRO A 35 -15.03 4.97 1.60
CA PRO A 35 -15.39 5.81 2.74
C PRO A 35 -16.73 5.40 3.35
N GLU A 36 -16.86 5.66 4.65
CA GLU A 36 -18.11 5.45 5.38
C GLU A 36 -19.28 6.17 4.69
N GLY A 37 -20.42 5.48 4.58
CA GLY A 37 -21.64 6.01 3.96
C GLY A 37 -21.69 5.95 2.44
N VAL A 38 -20.62 5.52 1.76
CA VAL A 38 -20.64 5.25 0.30
C VAL A 38 -21.30 3.90 -0.02
N VAL A 39 -21.03 2.89 0.81
CA VAL A 39 -21.66 1.56 0.76
C VAL A 39 -22.23 1.21 2.12
N VAL A 40 -23.13 0.22 2.16
CA VAL A 40 -23.70 -0.32 3.39
C VAL A 40 -23.13 -1.73 3.60
N PRO A 41 -22.21 -1.94 4.57
CA PRO A 41 -21.71 -3.26 4.90
C PRO A 41 -22.79 -4.09 5.60
N VAL A 42 -22.82 -5.40 5.33
CA VAL A 42 -23.69 -6.40 5.97
C VAL A 42 -22.81 -7.52 6.49
N ASP A 43 -22.98 -7.93 7.74
CA ASP A 43 -22.11 -8.93 8.35
C ASP A 43 -22.44 -10.34 7.80
N PRO A 44 -21.45 -11.11 7.29
CA PRO A 44 -21.68 -12.45 6.78
C PRO A 44 -21.73 -13.48 7.91
N ASP A 45 -22.72 -13.37 8.78
CA ASP A 45 -22.95 -14.29 9.89
C ASP A 45 -24.26 -15.07 9.75
N ALA A 46 -24.65 -15.80 10.80
CA ALA A 46 -25.88 -16.61 10.78
C ALA A 46 -27.17 -15.77 10.64
N ALA A 47 -27.09 -14.46 10.86
CA ALA A 47 -28.19 -13.51 10.76
C ALA A 47 -28.14 -12.67 9.47
N GLU A 48 -27.18 -12.89 8.56
CA GLU A 48 -26.98 -12.10 7.33
C GLU A 48 -28.29 -11.89 6.55
N GLU A 49 -29.09 -12.94 6.36
CA GLU A 49 -30.37 -12.86 5.63
C GLU A 49 -31.38 -11.94 6.33
N ALA A 50 -31.55 -12.08 7.65
CA ALA A 50 -32.47 -11.26 8.43
C ALA A 50 -31.99 -9.80 8.50
N GLU A 51 -30.68 -9.58 8.61
CA GLU A 51 -30.07 -8.25 8.57
C GLU A 51 -30.30 -7.59 7.20
N LEU A 52 -30.08 -8.32 6.11
CA LEU A 52 -30.28 -7.83 4.76
C LEU A 52 -31.74 -7.43 4.52
N GLU A 53 -32.70 -8.26 4.95
CA GLU A 53 -34.12 -7.93 4.88
C GLU A 53 -34.47 -6.66 5.67
N ALA A 54 -33.98 -6.57 6.91
CA ALA A 54 -34.21 -5.41 7.76
C ALA A 54 -33.62 -4.12 7.16
N LEU A 55 -32.39 -4.18 6.63
CA LEU A 55 -31.73 -3.06 5.98
C LEU A 55 -32.46 -2.63 4.71
N VAL A 56 -32.89 -3.58 3.87
CA VAL A 56 -33.65 -3.26 2.66
C VAL A 56 -34.99 -2.62 3.03
N ALA A 57 -35.74 -3.18 3.99
CA ALA A 57 -36.99 -2.59 4.45
C ALA A 57 -36.77 -1.18 5.01
N HIS A 58 -35.77 -0.99 5.86
CA HIS A 58 -35.43 0.31 6.43
C HIS A 58 -35.08 1.33 5.33
N LEU A 59 -34.25 0.93 4.35
CA LEU A 59 -33.92 1.78 3.22
C LEU A 59 -35.14 2.10 2.37
N LEU A 60 -36.09 1.17 2.17
CA LEU A 60 -37.32 1.41 1.43
C LEU A 60 -38.23 2.44 2.11
N ASP A 61 -38.28 2.42 3.44
CA ASP A 61 -39.09 3.36 4.23
C ASP A 61 -38.46 4.76 4.33
N HIS A 62 -37.13 4.89 4.20
CA HIS A 62 -36.41 6.16 4.39
C HIS A 62 -35.81 6.67 3.08
N SER A 63 -36.63 7.36 2.27
CA SER A 63 -36.20 7.87 0.96
C SER A 63 -35.11 8.94 1.03
N ASP A 64 -35.09 9.73 2.11
CA ASP A 64 -34.06 10.71 2.43
C ASP A 64 -32.70 10.05 2.71
N LEU A 65 -32.69 8.94 3.46
CA LEU A 65 -31.49 8.16 3.72
C LEU A 65 -30.92 7.59 2.42
N ARG A 66 -31.76 7.04 1.54
CA ARG A 66 -31.33 6.56 0.23
C ARG A 66 -30.70 7.66 -0.61
N ALA A 67 -31.30 8.86 -0.59
CA ALA A 67 -30.80 10.01 -1.33
C ALA A 67 -29.44 10.47 -0.80
N ARG A 68 -29.25 10.50 0.52
CA ARG A 68 -27.98 10.83 1.17
C ARG A 68 -26.87 9.84 0.80
N ILE A 69 -27.13 8.54 0.90
CA ILE A 69 -26.16 7.50 0.53
C ILE A 69 -25.79 7.62 -0.94
N GLY A 70 -26.78 7.78 -1.83
CA GLY A 70 -26.54 7.98 -3.26
C GLY A 70 -25.76 9.26 -3.59
N ALA A 71 -25.95 10.34 -2.82
CA ALA A 71 -25.19 11.57 -2.97
C ALA A 71 -23.73 11.38 -2.53
N ALA A 72 -23.49 10.74 -1.39
CA ALA A 72 -22.14 10.42 -0.91
C ALA A 72 -21.37 9.53 -1.90
N ALA A 73 -22.05 8.52 -2.47
CA ALA A 73 -21.47 7.68 -3.51
C ALA A 73 -21.09 8.48 -4.76
N ARG A 74 -21.97 9.39 -5.22
CA ARG A 74 -21.67 10.24 -6.38
C ARG A 74 -20.51 11.19 -6.12
N GLU A 75 -20.49 11.84 -4.97
CA GLU A 75 -19.39 12.72 -4.57
C GLU A 75 -18.04 11.97 -4.57
N HIS A 76 -18.01 10.75 -4.01
CA HIS A 76 -16.82 9.91 -4.04
C HIS A 76 -16.37 9.56 -5.47
N LEU A 77 -17.30 9.21 -6.35
CA LEU A 77 -16.99 8.87 -7.74
C LEU A 77 -16.51 10.09 -8.54
N GLU A 78 -17.12 11.26 -8.35
CA GLU A 78 -16.65 12.50 -9.01
C GLU A 78 -15.25 12.89 -8.51
N ALA A 79 -14.97 12.79 -7.21
CA ALA A 79 -13.63 13.02 -6.68
C ALA A 79 -12.59 12.08 -7.31
N ALA A 80 -12.97 10.83 -7.58
CA ALA A 80 -12.10 9.86 -8.25
C ALA A 80 -11.88 10.15 -9.75
N ARG A 81 -12.76 10.93 -10.40
CA ARG A 81 -12.62 11.35 -11.81
C ARG A 81 -11.66 12.51 -12.02
N HIS A 82 -11.16 13.11 -10.94
CA HIS A 82 -10.16 14.16 -10.97
C HIS A 82 -8.80 13.65 -10.46
N PRO A 83 -8.11 12.78 -11.22
CA PRO A 83 -6.84 12.18 -10.81
C PRO A 83 -5.66 13.16 -10.86
N GLU A 84 -5.86 14.40 -11.27
CA GLU A 84 -4.80 15.39 -11.51
C GLU A 84 -3.93 15.57 -10.26
N ALA A 85 -4.53 15.70 -9.08
CA ALA A 85 -3.78 15.82 -7.82
C ALA A 85 -2.94 14.57 -7.49
N ALA A 86 -3.40 13.37 -7.86
CA ALA A 86 -2.62 12.14 -7.69
C ALA A 86 -1.49 12.05 -8.72
N ALA A 87 -1.76 12.44 -9.96
CA ALA A 87 -0.77 12.49 -11.04
C ALA A 87 0.35 13.50 -10.72
N GLU A 88 0.01 14.69 -10.22
CA GLU A 88 0.98 15.71 -9.79
C GLU A 88 1.88 15.22 -8.66
N ARG A 89 1.32 14.55 -7.64
CA ARG A 89 2.11 13.93 -6.57
C ARG A 89 3.06 12.85 -7.09
N LEU A 90 2.57 12.01 -8.01
CA LEU A 90 3.41 10.97 -8.63
C LEU A 90 4.54 11.61 -9.45
N LEU A 91 4.25 12.64 -10.24
CA LEU A 91 5.26 13.37 -11.01
C LEU A 91 6.30 14.04 -10.10
N GLY A 92 5.88 14.67 -9.01
CA GLY A 92 6.79 15.26 -8.02
C GLY A 92 7.69 14.22 -7.34
N PHE A 93 7.11 13.07 -6.98
CA PHE A 93 7.87 11.94 -6.44
C PHE A 93 8.90 11.41 -7.46
N LEU A 94 8.49 11.17 -8.70
CA LEU A 94 9.39 10.72 -9.77
C LEU A 94 10.51 11.73 -10.05
N GLY A 95 10.20 13.03 -9.99
CA GLY A 95 11.19 14.10 -10.10
C GLY A 95 12.24 14.04 -8.97
N THR A 96 11.79 13.79 -7.73
CA THR A 96 12.68 13.62 -6.58
C THR A 96 13.59 12.40 -6.75
N VAL A 97 13.03 11.27 -7.18
CA VAL A 97 13.79 10.04 -7.44
C VAL A 97 14.80 10.24 -8.56
N ALA A 98 14.40 10.93 -9.64
CA ALA A 98 15.29 11.21 -10.77
C ALA A 98 16.46 12.12 -10.36
N ALA A 99 16.21 13.14 -9.54
CA ALA A 99 17.25 14.05 -9.06
C ALA A 99 18.27 13.36 -8.15
N GLY A 100 17.83 12.42 -7.30
CA GLY A 100 18.73 11.65 -6.41
C GLY A 100 19.37 10.43 -7.05
N LYS A 101 19.03 10.09 -8.31
CA LYS A 101 19.42 8.84 -8.96
C LYS A 101 20.93 8.68 -9.10
N GLU A 102 21.64 9.71 -9.56
CA GLU A 102 23.08 9.63 -9.78
C GLU A 102 23.86 9.51 -8.47
N GLU A 103 23.43 10.24 -7.44
CA GLU A 103 24.00 10.14 -6.09
C GLU A 103 23.77 8.76 -5.47
N ALA A 104 22.54 8.23 -5.58
CA ALA A 104 22.22 6.89 -5.10
C ALA A 104 23.02 5.80 -5.84
N LEU A 105 23.15 5.90 -7.16
CA LEU A 105 23.97 4.99 -7.96
C LEU A 105 25.46 5.14 -7.63
N GLY A 106 25.94 6.35 -7.39
CA GLY A 106 27.30 6.64 -6.95
C GLY A 106 27.61 6.02 -5.58
N ALA A 107 26.69 6.14 -4.62
CA ALA A 107 26.82 5.50 -3.31
C ALA A 107 26.86 3.97 -3.42
N ILE A 108 26.00 3.37 -4.25
CA ILE A 108 25.99 1.92 -4.50
C ILE A 108 27.28 1.46 -5.20
N ALA A 109 27.80 2.24 -6.15
CA ALA A 109 29.04 1.90 -6.86
C ALA A 109 30.29 2.06 -5.97
N ALA A 110 30.30 3.05 -5.08
CA ALA A 110 31.36 3.25 -4.10
C ALA A 110 31.41 2.09 -3.09
N ASP A 111 30.25 1.59 -2.65
CA ASP A 111 30.17 0.42 -1.76
C ASP A 111 30.74 -0.85 -2.42
N ARG A 112 30.47 -1.03 -3.72
CA ARG A 112 30.93 -2.18 -4.51
C ARG A 112 32.43 -2.26 -4.76
N THR A 113 33.18 -1.18 -4.55
CA THR A 113 34.62 -1.15 -4.86
C THR A 113 35.45 -1.95 -3.86
N ASP A 114 34.94 -2.15 -2.63
CA ASP A 114 35.60 -2.93 -1.57
C ASP A 114 35.36 -4.46 -1.67
N GLU A 115 34.38 -4.92 -2.47
CA GLU A 115 33.99 -6.34 -2.62
C GLU A 115 35.02 -7.21 -3.34
N ARG A 116 36.07 -6.62 -3.93
CA ARG A 116 37.14 -7.38 -4.62
C ARG A 116 38.05 -8.15 -3.66
N THR A 117 37.80 -8.07 -2.37
CA THR A 117 38.53 -8.78 -1.32
C THR A 117 37.59 -9.69 -0.53
N LEU A 118 38.10 -10.82 -0.04
CA LEU A 118 37.34 -11.74 0.81
C LEU A 118 36.77 -11.05 2.05
N LEU A 119 37.49 -10.05 2.57
CA LEU A 119 37.03 -9.19 3.66
C LEU A 119 35.81 -8.35 3.24
N GLY A 120 35.84 -7.74 2.05
CA GLY A 120 34.73 -6.97 1.51
C GLY A 120 33.47 -7.82 1.34
N TYR A 121 33.60 -9.02 0.78
CA TYR A 121 32.49 -9.97 0.67
C TYR A 121 31.91 -10.35 2.04
N ALA A 122 32.76 -10.69 3.01
CA ALA A 122 32.31 -11.06 4.36
C ALA A 122 31.60 -9.90 5.09
N MET A 123 32.07 -8.66 4.88
CA MET A 123 31.43 -7.46 5.41
C MET A 123 30.06 -7.19 4.78
N GLU A 124 29.88 -7.53 3.50
CA GLU A 124 28.61 -7.34 2.79
C GLU A 124 27.55 -8.33 3.28
N GLU A 125 27.90 -9.61 3.48
CA GLU A 125 27.00 -10.62 4.05
C GLU A 125 26.48 -10.22 5.43
N VAL A 126 27.35 -9.65 6.27
CA VAL A 126 26.97 -9.12 7.59
C VAL A 126 26.00 -7.94 7.45
N ARG A 127 26.22 -7.04 6.49
CA ARG A 127 25.31 -5.90 6.25
C ARG A 127 23.96 -6.36 5.72
N TRP A 128 23.92 -7.39 4.89
CA TRP A 128 22.67 -8.01 4.43
C TRP A 128 21.90 -8.64 5.58
N GLY A 129 22.56 -9.46 6.40
CA GLY A 129 21.94 -10.00 7.62
C GLY A 129 21.42 -8.91 8.57
N ALA A 130 22.15 -7.79 8.69
CA ALA A 130 21.71 -6.65 9.49
C ALA A 130 20.44 -5.97 8.93
N ARG A 131 20.32 -5.87 7.59
CA ARG A 131 19.11 -5.34 6.94
C ARG A 131 17.90 -6.24 7.17
N ASP A 132 18.06 -7.54 7.03
CA ASP A 132 16.98 -8.51 7.26
C ASP A 132 16.48 -8.50 8.71
N LEU A 133 17.36 -8.14 9.64
CA LEU A 133 17.04 -7.97 11.07
C LEU A 133 16.57 -6.56 11.44
N GLY A 134 16.45 -5.64 10.48
CA GLY A 134 16.03 -4.25 10.72
C GLY A 134 17.07 -3.37 11.44
N LEU A 135 18.33 -3.81 11.52
CA LEU A 135 19.43 -3.13 12.21
C LEU A 135 20.17 -2.14 11.29
N VAL A 136 19.46 -1.56 10.32
CA VAL A 136 20.04 -0.65 9.33
C VAL A 136 20.62 0.59 10.03
N GLY A 137 21.93 0.83 9.89
CA GLY A 137 22.63 1.99 10.45
C GLY A 137 23.29 1.78 11.83
N LEU A 138 23.14 0.59 12.42
CA LEU A 138 23.88 0.21 13.65
C LEU A 138 25.31 -0.22 13.30
N ARG A 139 26.31 0.37 13.97
CA ARG A 139 27.69 -0.13 13.93
C ARG A 139 27.77 -1.42 14.74
N LEU A 140 27.88 -2.55 14.05
CA LEU A 140 27.89 -3.87 14.68
C LEU A 140 29.23 -4.21 15.37
N GLY A 141 30.29 -3.45 15.10
CA GLY A 141 31.59 -3.61 15.78
C GLY A 141 32.31 -4.91 15.42
N VAL A 142 31.90 -5.56 14.34
CA VAL A 142 32.44 -6.84 13.84
C VAL A 142 33.56 -6.64 12.82
N GLU A 143 33.75 -5.40 12.37
CA GLU A 143 34.80 -4.99 11.42
C GLU A 143 36.22 -5.42 11.88
N PRO A 144 36.62 -5.25 13.16
CA PRO A 144 37.96 -5.66 13.60
C PRO A 144 38.13 -7.19 13.56
N LEU A 145 37.08 -7.93 13.95
CA LEU A 145 37.09 -9.41 13.98
C LEU A 145 37.21 -10.00 12.58
N LEU A 146 36.49 -9.44 11.61
CA LEU A 146 36.54 -9.89 10.22
C LEU A 146 37.87 -9.50 9.55
N THR A 147 38.42 -8.34 9.90
CA THR A 147 39.74 -7.90 9.42
C THR A 147 40.85 -8.85 9.87
N ASP A 148 40.80 -9.32 11.12
CA ASP A 148 41.77 -10.29 11.65
C ASP A 148 41.64 -11.67 11.00
N LEU A 149 40.42 -12.06 10.60
CA LEU A 149 40.14 -13.37 10.01
C LEU A 149 40.49 -13.48 8.52
N PHE A 150 40.21 -12.42 7.75
CA PHE A 150 40.37 -12.41 6.29
C PHE A 150 41.57 -11.58 5.79
N GLY A 151 42.28 -10.91 6.71
CA GLY A 151 43.47 -10.10 6.43
C GLY A 151 43.16 -8.74 5.82
N ARG A 152 44.12 -7.80 5.91
CA ARG A 152 43.98 -6.45 5.34
C ARG A 152 44.00 -6.49 3.81
N PRO A 153 43.18 -5.67 3.12
CA PRO A 153 43.27 -5.51 1.68
C PRO A 153 44.70 -5.04 1.31
N ARG A 154 45.38 -5.80 0.45
CA ARG A 154 46.69 -5.38 -0.09
C ARG A 154 46.45 -4.21 -1.06
N THR A 155 46.76 -3.00 -0.61
CA THR A 155 46.85 -1.81 -1.47
C THR A 155 47.98 -2.02 -2.48
N SER A 156 47.65 -2.11 -3.76
CA SER A 156 48.62 -1.96 -4.86
C SER A 156 48.65 -0.52 -5.33
#